data_AF-A0A2T2QXE0-F1
#
_entry.id   AF-A0A2T2QXE0-F1
#
_cell.length_a   1.000
_cell.length_b   1.000
_cell.length_c   1.000
_cell.angle_alpha   90.00
_cell.angle_beta   90.00
_cell.angle_gamma   90.00
#
_symmetry.space_group_name_H-M   'P 1'
#
loop_
_entity.id
_entity.type
_entity.pdbx_description
1 polymer ?
#
loop_
_entity_poly.entity_id
_entity_poly.type
_entity_poly.pdbx_seq_one_letter_code
_entity_poly.pdbx_strand_id
1 'polypeptide(L)'
;MKKVQINALNKNFTLPNYKLCDINNIKKCKKAIRKKLPKVISPLPDNYPWKERKELHMKKTEEATYDIINEHFKDKIVEENLRLADFINHFHDIGRYLQGQRKLGILDDKYKDFGNHGEAGVNLLERWQVLDIFSEKVQEMIKYAIGNHSIKDTKPLPDQPSDPDRFKFFYLIVARDMDKYDNLVRQIDQYLHEGEGKERTFELFPQIKRKNGGTISPKIMNNFKNNKLINTDNIRSYEEYILQMLAWVFDVNLQIVLEEIFKSGAVEKMLDYLEEEIDKKEYLQIQETVEKFSKSKNL
;
A
#
# COMPACT_ATOMS: atom_id res chain seq x y z
N MET A 1 -13.45 13.77 -25.76
CA MET A 1 -13.03 13.75 -24.34
C MET A 1 -11.55 13.44 -24.30
N LYS A 2 -10.72 14.25 -23.61
CA LYS A 2 -9.30 13.93 -23.46
C LYS A 2 -9.17 12.60 -22.71
N LYS A 3 -8.19 11.81 -23.11
CA LYS A 3 -7.93 10.47 -22.61
C LYS A 3 -6.43 10.38 -22.32
N VAL A 4 -6.06 9.79 -21.19
CA VAL A 4 -4.66 9.67 -20.74
C VAL A 4 -4.27 8.21 -20.75
N GLN A 5 -3.14 7.90 -21.37
CA GLN A 5 -2.60 6.54 -21.34
C GLN A 5 -1.93 6.28 -19.99
N ILE A 6 -2.33 5.18 -19.33
CA ILE A 6 -1.73 4.71 -18.08
C ILE A 6 -0.96 3.44 -18.39
N ASN A 7 0.34 3.47 -18.09
CA ASN A 7 1.23 2.32 -18.23
C ASN A 7 1.21 1.50 -16.94
N ALA A 8 0.63 0.31 -16.99
CA ALA A 8 0.48 -0.55 -15.83
C ALA A 8 1.02 -1.96 -16.11
N LEU A 9 1.55 -2.60 -15.07
CA LEU A 9 2.40 -3.80 -15.09
C LEU A 9 1.89 -4.93 -15.98
N ASN A 10 0.57 -5.18 -15.92
CA ASN A 10 -0.08 -6.32 -16.58
C ASN A 10 -1.08 -5.90 -17.67
N LYS A 11 -1.58 -4.66 -17.66
CA LYS A 11 -2.60 -4.19 -18.59
C LYS A 11 -2.60 -2.67 -18.68
N ASN A 12 -1.99 -2.16 -19.74
CA ASN A 12 -2.12 -0.75 -20.11
C ASN A 12 -3.59 -0.40 -20.35
N PHE A 13 -4.00 0.77 -19.88
CA PHE A 13 -5.38 1.23 -20.05
C PHE A 13 -5.42 2.73 -20.26
N THR A 14 -6.56 3.20 -20.75
CA THR A 14 -6.78 4.62 -21.01
C THR A 14 -7.71 5.19 -19.94
N LEU A 15 -7.29 6.21 -19.23
CA LEU A 15 -8.10 6.90 -18.24
C LEU A 15 -8.87 8.06 -18.90
N PRO A 16 -10.20 8.16 -18.73
CA PRO A 16 -10.96 9.35 -19.10
C PRO A 16 -10.43 10.56 -18.34
N ASN A 17 -10.37 11.73 -18.98
CA ASN A 17 -9.85 12.94 -18.34
C ASN A 17 -10.91 14.03 -18.25
N TYR A 18 -11.83 13.86 -17.30
CA TYR A 18 -12.82 14.85 -16.91
C TYR A 18 -12.79 15.03 -15.38
N LYS A 19 -13.19 16.23 -14.91
CA LYS A 19 -13.25 16.56 -13.49
C LYS A 19 -14.29 15.70 -12.77
N LEU A 20 -13.87 14.93 -11.76
CA LEU A 20 -14.77 14.07 -10.96
C LEU A 20 -15.45 14.81 -9.81
N CYS A 21 -14.74 15.71 -9.15
CA CYS A 21 -15.23 16.47 -8.00
C CYS A 21 -14.53 17.82 -7.88
N ASP A 22 -15.07 18.71 -7.06
CA ASP A 22 -14.43 19.99 -6.77
C ASP A 22 -13.33 19.87 -5.70
N ILE A 23 -12.23 20.60 -5.88
CA ILE A 23 -11.13 20.63 -4.91
C ILE A 23 -11.58 21.11 -3.52
N ASN A 24 -12.60 21.98 -3.45
CA ASN A 24 -13.16 22.42 -2.19
C ASN A 24 -13.91 21.30 -1.46
N ASN A 25 -14.51 20.35 -2.19
CA ASN A 25 -15.15 19.18 -1.57
C ASN A 25 -14.08 18.27 -0.94
N ILE A 26 -12.94 18.07 -1.61
CA ILE A 26 -11.79 17.34 -1.05
C ILE A 26 -11.29 18.01 0.23
N LYS A 27 -11.05 19.33 0.20
CA LYS A 27 -10.59 20.10 1.37
C LYS A 27 -11.58 20.03 2.55
N LYS A 28 -12.88 20.18 2.28
CA LYS A 28 -13.94 20.10 3.29
C LYS A 28 -14.04 18.69 3.90
N CYS A 29 -13.98 17.64 3.08
CA CYS A 29 -13.98 16.25 3.53
C CYS A 29 -12.75 15.96 4.42
N LYS A 30 -11.54 16.33 3.97
CA LYS A 30 -10.29 16.19 4.74
C LYS A 30 -10.39 16.87 6.11
N LYS A 31 -10.95 18.08 6.16
CA LYS A 31 -11.20 18.81 7.42
C LYS A 31 -12.21 18.09 8.32
N ALA A 32 -13.28 17.54 7.74
CA ALA A 32 -14.30 16.81 8.49
C ALA A 32 -13.73 15.52 9.10
N ILE A 33 -12.92 14.76 8.36
CA ILE A 33 -12.22 13.57 8.86
C ILE A 33 -11.26 13.94 9.99
N ARG A 34 -10.42 14.97 9.81
CA ARG A 34 -9.47 15.42 10.84
C ARG A 34 -10.13 15.82 12.16
N LYS A 35 -11.33 16.42 12.12
CA LYS A 35 -12.11 16.72 13.32
C LYS A 35 -12.59 15.47 14.07
N LYS A 36 -12.74 14.34 13.39
CA LYS A 36 -13.23 13.07 13.96
C LYS A 36 -12.11 12.11 14.34
N LEU A 37 -10.94 12.21 13.71
CA LEU A 37 -9.76 11.37 13.99
C LEU A 37 -9.42 11.24 15.49
N PRO A 38 -9.41 12.30 16.32
CA PRO A 38 -9.09 12.16 17.74
C PRO A 38 -9.94 11.12 18.46
N LYS A 39 -11.21 10.94 18.06
CA LYS A 39 -12.14 9.98 18.69
C LYS A 39 -11.75 8.52 18.49
N VAL A 40 -10.98 8.20 17.45
CA VAL A 40 -10.51 6.83 17.18
C VAL A 40 -9.02 6.65 17.50
N ILE A 41 -8.27 7.75 17.60
CA ILE A 41 -6.85 7.75 17.95
C ILE A 41 -6.63 7.75 19.46
N SER A 42 -7.39 8.56 20.22
CA SER A 42 -7.20 8.72 21.66
C SER A 42 -7.35 7.45 22.50
N PRO A 43 -8.16 6.43 22.11
CA PRO A 43 -8.22 5.17 22.85
C PRO A 43 -6.93 4.32 22.75
N LEU A 44 -6.04 4.61 21.80
CA LEU A 44 -4.79 3.86 21.65
C LEU A 44 -3.71 4.41 22.60
N PRO A 45 -2.92 3.53 23.25
CA PRO A 45 -1.72 3.93 24.00
C PRO A 45 -0.79 4.80 23.15
N ASP A 46 -0.06 5.72 23.77
CA ASP A 46 0.80 6.67 23.05
C ASP A 46 1.88 5.97 22.21
N ASN A 47 2.48 4.92 22.76
CA ASN A 47 3.47 4.09 22.08
C ASN A 47 2.87 3.00 21.18
N TYR A 48 1.55 2.99 20.95
CA TYR A 48 0.93 1.94 20.15
C TYR A 48 1.43 2.00 18.70
N PRO A 49 1.84 0.88 18.07
CA PRO A 49 2.45 0.86 16.75
C PRO A 49 1.65 1.56 15.64
N TRP A 50 0.33 1.62 15.79
CA TRP A 50 -0.61 2.22 14.84
C TRP A 50 -1.12 3.61 15.24
N LYS A 51 -0.42 4.32 16.14
CA LYS A 51 -0.73 5.71 16.51
C LYS A 51 0.17 6.69 15.73
N GLU A 52 1.21 7.22 16.36
CA GLU A 52 2.09 8.27 15.80
C GLU A 52 2.70 7.88 14.45
N ARG A 53 3.18 6.64 14.31
CA ARG A 53 3.78 6.18 13.05
C ARG A 53 2.78 6.12 11.90
N LYS A 54 1.52 5.79 12.17
CA LYS A 54 0.51 5.78 11.12
C LYS A 54 0.09 7.20 10.74
N GLU A 55 0.09 8.14 11.68
CA GLU A 55 -0.04 9.56 11.34
C GLU A 55 1.13 10.06 10.47
N LEU A 56 2.36 9.65 10.78
CA LEU A 56 3.53 9.98 9.96
C LEU A 56 3.45 9.35 8.56
N HIS A 57 3.11 8.06 8.48
CA HIS A 57 2.93 7.34 7.23
C HIS A 57 1.85 7.98 6.35
N MET A 58 0.70 8.37 6.92
CA MET A 58 -0.35 9.09 6.18
C MET A 58 0.16 10.39 5.51
N LYS A 59 1.06 11.12 6.18
CA LYS A 59 1.68 12.34 5.61
C LYS A 59 2.71 11.99 4.55
N LYS A 60 3.61 11.06 4.85
CA LYS A 60 4.67 10.63 3.93
C LYS A 60 4.11 10.05 2.63
N THR A 61 3.11 9.18 2.71
CA THR A 61 2.48 8.61 1.51
C THR A 61 1.77 9.67 0.68
N GLU A 62 1.13 10.67 1.30
CA GLU A 62 0.57 11.83 0.58
C GLU A 62 1.66 12.63 -0.15
N GLU A 63 2.77 12.96 0.52
CA GLU A 63 3.91 13.67 -0.07
C GLU A 63 4.52 12.88 -1.23
N ALA A 64 4.78 11.58 -1.05
CA ALA A 64 5.31 10.72 -2.11
C ALA A 64 4.38 10.63 -3.31
N THR A 65 3.06 10.59 -3.07
CA THR A 65 2.06 10.58 -4.14
C THR A 65 2.16 11.86 -4.96
N TYR A 66 2.31 13.00 -4.29
CA TYR A 66 2.51 14.26 -4.97
C TYR A 66 3.79 14.26 -5.82
N ASP A 67 4.93 13.91 -5.22
CA ASP A 67 6.24 13.99 -5.88
C ASP A 67 6.35 13.05 -7.09
N ILE A 68 5.72 11.87 -7.04
CA ILE A 68 5.85 10.84 -8.09
C ILE A 68 4.66 10.87 -9.04
N ILE A 69 3.44 10.74 -8.51
CA ILE A 69 2.24 10.60 -9.34
C ILE A 69 1.85 11.96 -9.93
N ASN A 70 1.77 12.99 -9.09
CA ASN A 70 1.24 14.27 -9.55
C ASN A 70 2.22 14.96 -10.51
N GLU A 71 3.52 14.93 -10.23
CA GLU A 71 4.50 15.48 -11.18
C GLU A 71 4.55 14.68 -12.49
N HIS A 72 4.46 13.34 -12.46
CA HIS A 72 4.45 12.55 -13.69
C HIS A 72 3.22 12.80 -14.58
N PHE A 73 2.06 12.96 -13.95
CA PHE A 73 0.78 13.15 -14.64
C PHE A 73 0.33 14.62 -14.71
N LYS A 74 1.21 15.55 -14.31
CA LYS A 74 1.01 16.98 -14.45
C LYS A 74 0.69 17.31 -15.91
N ASP A 75 -0.29 18.18 -16.11
CA ASP A 75 -0.83 18.60 -17.41
C ASP A 75 -1.49 17.47 -18.25
N LYS A 76 -1.39 16.20 -17.82
CA LYS A 76 -2.04 15.06 -18.46
C LYS A 76 -3.39 14.77 -17.81
N ILE A 77 -3.47 14.75 -16.49
CA ILE A 77 -4.68 14.48 -15.71
C ILE A 77 -5.18 15.77 -15.05
N VAL A 78 -6.51 15.98 -15.04
CA VAL A 78 -7.16 17.09 -14.31
C VAL A 78 -6.69 17.11 -12.85
N GLU A 79 -6.25 18.28 -12.37
CA GLU A 79 -5.64 18.43 -11.04
C GLU A 79 -6.55 17.86 -9.94
N GLU A 80 -7.86 18.09 -9.97
CA GLU A 80 -8.76 17.58 -8.93
C GLU A 80 -8.78 16.05 -8.83
N ASN A 81 -8.55 15.33 -9.94
CA ASN A 81 -8.47 13.87 -9.91
C ASN A 81 -7.15 13.41 -9.27
N LEU A 82 -6.06 14.14 -9.49
CA LEU A 82 -4.78 13.91 -8.79
C LEU A 82 -4.90 14.21 -7.29
N ARG A 83 -5.55 15.32 -6.92
CA ARG A 83 -5.86 15.65 -5.52
C ARG A 83 -6.77 14.63 -4.84
N LEU A 84 -7.64 13.96 -5.59
CA LEU A 84 -8.44 12.86 -5.06
C LEU A 84 -7.58 11.63 -4.77
N ALA A 85 -6.55 11.36 -5.58
CA ALA A 85 -5.57 10.33 -5.29
C ALA A 85 -4.76 10.65 -4.02
N ASP A 86 -4.28 11.90 -3.86
CA ASP A 86 -3.63 12.39 -2.62
C ASP A 86 -4.53 12.14 -1.40
N PHE A 87 -5.82 12.47 -1.51
CA PHE A 87 -6.81 12.28 -0.44
C PHE A 87 -6.97 10.80 -0.07
N ILE A 88 -7.10 9.92 -1.06
CA ILE A 88 -7.23 8.47 -0.85
C ILE A 88 -5.96 7.94 -0.18
N ASN A 89 -4.78 8.31 -0.67
CA ASN A 89 -3.50 7.91 -0.09
C ASN A 89 -3.30 8.43 1.32
N HIS A 90 -3.73 9.65 1.63
CA HIS A 90 -3.64 10.18 2.98
C HIS A 90 -4.50 9.39 3.98
N PHE A 91 -5.60 8.77 3.55
CA PHE A 91 -6.57 8.11 4.45
C PHE A 91 -6.70 6.60 4.24
N HIS A 92 -5.91 5.97 3.38
CA HIS A 92 -6.04 4.54 3.06
C HIS A 92 -5.97 3.66 4.32
N ASP A 93 -5.09 4.02 5.25
CA ASP A 93 -4.80 3.27 6.47
C ASP A 93 -5.63 3.72 7.69
N ILE A 94 -6.63 4.59 7.53
CA ILE A 94 -7.41 5.15 8.66
C ILE A 94 -8.08 4.07 9.52
N GLY A 95 -8.39 2.92 8.93
CA GLY A 95 -8.96 1.78 9.66
C GLY A 95 -7.98 1.08 10.60
N ARG A 96 -6.67 1.37 10.55
CA ARG A 96 -5.68 0.83 11.50
C ARG A 96 -5.99 1.20 12.94
N TYR A 97 -6.59 2.37 13.17
CA TYR A 97 -6.99 2.78 14.51
C TYR A 97 -8.04 1.84 15.10
N LEU A 98 -9.05 1.47 14.29
CA LEU A 98 -10.07 0.48 14.70
C LEU A 98 -9.48 -0.93 14.84
N GLN A 99 -8.58 -1.31 13.95
CA GLN A 99 -7.87 -2.59 14.05
C GLN A 99 -7.07 -2.67 15.37
N GLY A 100 -6.45 -1.56 15.78
CA GLY A 100 -5.67 -1.49 17.03
C GLY A 100 -6.55 -1.62 18.26
N GLN A 101 -7.67 -0.90 18.27
CA GLN A 101 -8.69 -1.03 19.31
C GLN A 101 -9.23 -2.47 19.39
N ARG A 102 -9.42 -3.15 18.24
CA ARG A 102 -9.84 -4.56 18.22
C ARG A 102 -8.80 -5.46 18.90
N LYS A 103 -7.53 -5.29 18.55
CA LYS A 103 -6.42 -6.06 19.15
C LYS A 103 -6.28 -5.85 20.65
N LEU A 104 -6.63 -4.66 21.13
CA LEU A 104 -6.63 -4.31 22.56
C LEU A 104 -7.92 -4.72 23.29
N GLY A 105 -8.93 -5.25 22.59
CA GLY A 105 -10.21 -5.62 23.19
C GLY A 105 -11.09 -4.42 23.60
N ILE A 106 -10.82 -3.23 23.09
CA ILE A 106 -11.52 -1.97 23.44
C ILE A 106 -12.38 -1.40 22.30
N LEU A 107 -12.53 -2.15 21.20
CA LEU A 107 -13.32 -1.71 20.04
C LEU A 107 -14.81 -1.70 20.36
N ASP A 108 -15.44 -0.55 20.14
CA ASP A 108 -16.90 -0.39 20.21
C ASP A 108 -17.61 -1.31 19.21
N ASP A 109 -18.63 -2.01 19.69
CA ASP A 109 -19.45 -2.99 18.98
C ASP A 109 -19.94 -2.52 17.61
N LYS A 110 -20.29 -1.24 17.47
CA LYS A 110 -20.75 -0.71 16.18
C LYS A 110 -19.67 -0.73 15.09
N TYR A 111 -18.40 -0.89 15.44
CA TYR A 111 -17.29 -0.95 14.49
C TYR A 111 -16.75 -2.38 14.32
N LYS A 112 -17.36 -3.41 14.91
CA LYS A 112 -16.80 -4.78 14.90
C LYS A 112 -16.84 -5.48 13.55
N ASP A 113 -17.65 -5.04 12.59
CA ASP A 113 -17.86 -5.78 11.34
C ASP A 113 -16.85 -5.38 10.24
N PHE A 114 -15.63 -5.93 10.29
CA PHE A 114 -14.62 -5.79 9.21
C PHE A 114 -13.60 -6.93 9.21
N GLY A 115 -13.16 -7.39 8.05
CA GLY A 115 -12.12 -8.41 7.89
C GLY A 115 -10.70 -7.84 7.88
N ASN A 116 -10.52 -6.61 7.40
CA ASN A 116 -9.22 -5.94 7.32
C ASN A 116 -9.35 -4.42 7.60
N HIS A 117 -8.21 -3.71 7.63
CA HIS A 117 -8.19 -2.28 7.93
C HIS A 117 -8.69 -1.39 6.78
N GLY A 118 -8.66 -1.87 5.53
CA GLY A 118 -9.30 -1.17 4.42
C GLY A 118 -10.82 -1.11 4.60
N GLU A 119 -11.44 -2.26 4.88
CA GLU A 119 -12.87 -2.36 5.22
C GLU A 119 -13.21 -1.53 6.47
N ALA A 120 -12.38 -1.61 7.51
CA ALA A 120 -12.55 -0.78 8.71
C ALA A 120 -12.53 0.73 8.38
N GLY A 121 -11.64 1.15 7.47
CA GLY A 121 -11.54 2.53 7.02
C GLY A 121 -12.79 2.99 6.27
N VAL A 122 -13.31 2.16 5.36
CA VAL A 122 -14.58 2.42 4.66
C VAL A 122 -15.74 2.57 5.64
N ASN A 123 -15.90 1.60 6.55
CA ASN A 123 -16.95 1.63 7.58
C ASN A 123 -16.89 2.92 8.42
N LEU A 124 -15.68 3.37 8.75
CA LEU A 124 -15.48 4.58 9.53
C LEU A 124 -15.93 5.83 8.75
N LEU A 125 -15.53 5.96 7.49
CA LEU A 125 -15.90 7.08 6.62
C LEU A 125 -17.41 7.14 6.36
N GLU A 126 -18.06 6.00 6.15
CA GLU A 126 -19.51 5.90 5.97
C GLU A 126 -20.28 6.29 7.23
N ARG A 127 -19.91 5.73 8.38
CA ARG A 127 -20.54 6.08 9.67
C ARG A 127 -20.37 7.55 10.02
N TRP A 128 -19.29 8.17 9.56
CA TRP A 128 -19.06 9.58 9.77
C TRP A 128 -19.79 10.49 8.78
N GLN A 129 -20.38 9.95 7.72
CA GLN A 129 -21.08 10.70 6.66
C GLN A 129 -20.22 11.83 6.08
N VAL A 130 -18.90 11.63 6.06
CA VAL A 130 -17.96 12.65 5.57
C VAL A 130 -17.85 12.65 4.05
N LEU A 131 -18.30 11.56 3.41
CA LEU A 131 -18.24 11.39 1.95
C LEU A 131 -19.48 11.96 1.23
N ASP A 132 -20.56 12.31 1.95
CA ASP A 132 -21.83 12.82 1.40
C ASP A 132 -21.67 14.12 0.59
N ILE A 133 -20.55 14.82 0.76
CA ILE A 133 -20.18 15.98 -0.05
C ILE A 133 -19.81 15.63 -1.51
N PHE A 134 -19.55 14.35 -1.80
CA PHE A 134 -19.22 13.86 -3.12
C PHE A 134 -20.43 13.16 -3.77
N SER A 135 -20.48 13.16 -5.11
CA SER A 135 -21.43 12.32 -5.84
C SER A 135 -21.22 10.84 -5.52
N GLU A 136 -22.27 10.02 -5.60
CA GLU A 136 -22.21 8.57 -5.33
C GLU A 136 -21.07 7.88 -6.08
N LYS A 137 -20.84 8.22 -7.35
CA LYS A 137 -19.74 7.68 -8.17
C LYS A 137 -18.37 7.91 -7.54
N VAL A 138 -18.14 9.13 -7.02
CA VAL A 138 -16.86 9.49 -6.38
C VAL A 138 -16.75 8.84 -5.01
N GLN A 139 -17.84 8.74 -4.25
CA GLN A 139 -17.84 7.99 -3.00
C GLN A 139 -17.47 6.53 -3.23
N GLU A 140 -18.04 5.91 -4.28
CA GLU A 140 -17.72 4.54 -4.65
C GLU A 140 -16.24 4.36 -5.04
N MET A 141 -15.65 5.32 -5.77
CA MET A 141 -14.22 5.30 -6.10
C MET A 141 -13.33 5.36 -4.85
N ILE A 142 -13.63 6.28 -3.92
CA ILE A 142 -12.91 6.42 -2.64
C ILE A 142 -13.02 5.12 -1.84
N LYS A 143 -14.24 4.61 -1.65
CA LYS A 143 -14.49 3.39 -0.90
C LYS A 143 -13.85 2.17 -1.54
N TYR A 144 -13.87 2.08 -2.86
CA TYR A 144 -13.24 0.98 -3.58
C TYR A 144 -11.72 0.98 -3.39
N ALA A 145 -11.06 2.13 -3.56
CA ALA A 145 -9.61 2.21 -3.37
C ALA A 145 -9.21 1.90 -1.92
N ILE A 146 -9.83 2.58 -0.94
CA ILE A 146 -9.54 2.36 0.49
C ILE A 146 -9.90 0.94 0.93
N GLY A 147 -11.07 0.42 0.55
CA GLY A 147 -11.51 -0.92 0.96
C GLY A 147 -10.64 -2.05 0.41
N ASN A 148 -9.97 -1.84 -0.72
CA ASN A 148 -9.23 -2.89 -1.42
C ASN A 148 -7.71 -2.70 -1.41
N HIS A 149 -7.17 -1.59 -0.88
CA HIS A 149 -5.73 -1.32 -0.93
C HIS A 149 -4.87 -2.38 -0.23
N SER A 150 -5.39 -3.07 0.79
CA SER A 150 -4.63 -4.06 1.57
C SER A 150 -5.00 -5.51 1.29
N ILE A 151 -5.86 -5.76 0.30
CA ILE A 151 -6.07 -7.13 -0.19
C ILE A 151 -4.74 -7.63 -0.77
N LYS A 152 -4.41 -8.90 -0.54
CA LYS A 152 -3.12 -9.45 -0.96
C LYS A 152 -2.80 -9.13 -2.42
N ASP A 153 -3.64 -9.58 -3.34
CA ASP A 153 -3.45 -9.39 -4.78
C ASP A 153 -4.27 -8.20 -5.30
N THR A 154 -3.73 -7.46 -6.28
CA THR A 154 -4.45 -6.35 -6.91
C THR A 154 -5.70 -6.86 -7.63
N LYS A 155 -6.87 -6.28 -7.33
CA LYS A 155 -8.10 -6.61 -8.06
C LYS A 155 -7.95 -6.23 -9.54
N PRO A 156 -8.21 -7.14 -10.48
CA PRO A 156 -8.00 -6.87 -11.90
C PRO A 156 -9.00 -5.86 -12.44
N LEU A 157 -8.57 -5.06 -13.41
CA LEU A 157 -9.48 -4.28 -14.23
C LEU A 157 -10.33 -5.24 -15.09
N PRO A 158 -11.66 -5.09 -15.14
CA PRO A 158 -12.53 -5.90 -16.00
C PRO A 158 -12.09 -5.90 -17.48
N ASP A 159 -12.49 -6.91 -18.25
CA ASP A 159 -12.12 -7.01 -19.66
C ASP A 159 -12.73 -5.92 -20.53
N GLN A 160 -13.95 -5.51 -20.19
CA GLN A 160 -14.66 -4.40 -20.82
C GLN A 160 -14.97 -3.32 -19.78
N PRO A 161 -13.96 -2.56 -19.32
CA PRO A 161 -14.12 -1.66 -18.19
C PRO A 161 -14.83 -0.38 -18.63
N SER A 162 -15.86 -0.01 -17.87
CA SER A 162 -16.50 1.31 -17.97
C SER A 162 -15.55 2.41 -17.50
N ASP A 163 -15.90 3.68 -17.77
CA ASP A 163 -15.15 4.83 -17.25
C ASP A 163 -15.03 4.81 -15.71
N PRO A 164 -16.11 4.54 -14.94
CA PRO A 164 -16.02 4.32 -13.50
C PRO A 164 -15.05 3.21 -13.08
N ASP A 165 -15.01 2.08 -13.81
CA ASP A 165 -14.10 0.97 -13.49
C ASP A 165 -12.64 1.38 -13.67
N ARG A 166 -12.33 2.15 -14.71
CA ARG A 166 -10.99 2.69 -14.98
C ARG A 166 -10.53 3.62 -13.86
N PHE A 167 -11.41 4.49 -13.36
CA PHE A 167 -11.09 5.35 -12.22
C PHE A 167 -10.92 4.57 -10.91
N LYS A 168 -11.82 3.63 -10.61
CA LYS A 168 -11.70 2.75 -9.43
C LYS A 168 -10.36 2.01 -9.43
N PHE A 169 -10.00 1.43 -10.58
CA PHE A 169 -8.73 0.73 -10.75
C PHE A 169 -7.55 1.68 -10.62
N PHE A 170 -7.58 2.86 -11.26
CA PHE A 170 -6.53 3.87 -11.14
C PHE A 170 -6.27 4.28 -9.68
N TYR A 171 -7.31 4.64 -8.94
CA TYR A 171 -7.14 5.01 -7.53
C TYR A 171 -6.70 3.83 -6.65
N LEU A 172 -7.17 2.61 -6.95
CA LEU A 172 -6.70 1.41 -6.25
C LEU A 172 -5.20 1.20 -6.46
N ILE A 173 -4.72 1.20 -7.71
CA ILE A 173 -3.30 0.94 -7.99
C ILE A 173 -2.41 2.05 -7.45
N VAL A 174 -2.82 3.33 -7.55
CA VAL A 174 -2.09 4.44 -6.92
C VAL A 174 -2.01 4.24 -5.40
N ALA A 175 -3.10 3.84 -4.75
CA ALA A 175 -3.09 3.61 -3.31
C ALA A 175 -2.14 2.48 -2.88
N ARG A 176 -2.20 1.37 -3.61
CA ARG A 176 -1.38 0.18 -3.34
C ARG A 176 0.10 0.43 -3.60
N ASP A 177 0.41 1.06 -4.72
CA ASP A 177 1.79 1.23 -5.15
C ASP A 177 2.49 2.27 -4.28
N MET A 178 1.79 3.34 -3.89
CA MET A 178 2.37 4.36 -3.01
C MET A 178 2.55 3.88 -1.56
N ASP A 179 1.66 3.01 -1.05
CA ASP A 179 1.87 2.34 0.25
C ASP A 179 3.11 1.44 0.20
N LYS A 180 3.26 0.61 -0.85
CA LYS A 180 4.47 -0.21 -1.04
C LYS A 180 5.72 0.65 -1.19
N TYR A 181 5.66 1.73 -1.97
CA TYR A 181 6.77 2.66 -2.17
C TYR A 181 7.24 3.24 -0.83
N ASP A 182 6.33 3.72 0.02
CA ASP A 182 6.73 4.27 1.33
C ASP A 182 7.39 3.20 2.21
N ASN A 183 6.85 1.99 2.25
CA ASN A 183 7.47 0.90 3.02
C ASN A 183 8.84 0.47 2.47
N LEU A 184 8.97 0.31 1.14
CA LEU A 184 10.18 -0.19 0.48
C LEU A 184 11.27 0.87 0.35
N VAL A 185 10.94 2.14 0.13
CA VAL A 185 11.94 3.18 -0.15
C VAL A 185 12.24 4.01 1.10
N ARG A 186 11.21 4.35 1.88
CA ARG A 186 11.36 5.30 2.99
C ARG A 186 11.51 4.62 4.35
N GLN A 187 11.10 3.36 4.48
CA GLN A 187 11.11 2.65 5.76
C GLN A 187 12.02 1.41 5.78
N ILE A 188 12.54 0.94 4.63
CA ILE A 188 13.24 -0.35 4.55
C ILE A 188 14.43 -0.47 5.50
N ASP A 189 15.18 0.61 5.72
CA ASP A 189 16.32 0.62 6.64
C ASP A 189 15.91 0.27 8.08
N GLN A 190 14.67 0.59 8.48
CA GLN A 190 14.13 0.23 9.80
C GLN A 190 13.82 -1.27 9.94
N TYR A 191 13.72 -1.99 8.82
CA TYR A 191 13.49 -3.43 8.76
C TYR A 191 14.79 -4.21 8.60
N LEU A 192 15.75 -3.74 7.80
CA LEU A 192 16.99 -4.50 7.56
C LEU A 192 17.94 -4.45 8.76
N HIS A 193 18.05 -3.31 9.44
CA HIS A 193 18.96 -3.14 10.57
C HIS A 193 18.25 -3.35 11.92
N GLU A 194 19.00 -3.26 13.03
CA GLU A 194 18.44 -3.21 14.39
C GLU A 194 17.66 -1.90 14.61
N GLY A 195 16.55 -1.79 13.89
CA GLY A 195 15.65 -0.67 13.90
C GLY A 195 14.31 -1.04 14.51
N GLU A 196 13.55 -0.02 14.86
CA GLU A 196 12.23 -0.19 15.47
C GLU A 196 11.21 -0.86 14.51
N GLY A 197 11.49 -0.97 13.21
CA GLY A 197 10.66 -1.71 12.25
C GLY A 197 10.79 -3.23 12.45
N LYS A 198 12.03 -3.71 12.59
CA LYS A 198 12.35 -5.11 12.87
C LYS A 198 11.75 -5.61 14.18
N GLU A 199 11.94 -4.87 15.28
CA GLU A 199 11.37 -5.23 16.59
C GLU A 199 9.84 -5.32 16.54
N ARG A 200 9.21 -4.35 15.88
CA ARG A 200 7.76 -4.32 15.70
C ARG A 200 7.23 -5.47 14.87
N THR A 201 7.97 -5.93 13.86
CA THR A 201 7.57 -7.12 13.10
C THR A 201 7.42 -8.32 14.03
N PHE A 202 8.33 -8.48 15.01
CA PHE A 202 8.22 -9.56 16.01
C PHE A 202 7.04 -9.36 16.97
N GLU A 203 6.72 -8.12 17.37
CA GLU A 203 5.54 -7.83 18.18
C GLU A 203 4.23 -8.11 17.45
N LEU A 204 4.15 -7.74 16.17
CA LEU A 204 2.93 -7.88 15.36
C LEU A 204 2.73 -9.30 14.84
N PHE A 205 3.82 -10.04 14.64
CA PHE A 205 3.83 -11.38 14.07
C PHE A 205 4.67 -12.33 14.94
N PRO A 206 4.15 -12.74 16.11
CA PRO A 206 4.89 -13.55 17.08
C PRO A 206 5.28 -14.94 16.55
N GLN A 207 4.70 -15.37 15.42
CA GLN A 207 5.08 -16.60 14.73
C GLN A 207 6.42 -16.49 13.98
N ILE A 208 6.90 -15.27 13.72
CA ILE A 208 8.15 -15.02 13.00
C ILE A 208 9.31 -15.14 13.98
N LYS A 209 10.21 -16.09 13.71
CA LYS A 209 11.42 -16.28 14.51
C LYS A 209 12.47 -15.22 14.17
N ARG A 210 13.15 -14.71 15.19
CA ARG A 210 14.26 -13.74 15.06
C ARG A 210 15.40 -14.24 14.20
N LYS A 211 15.64 -15.55 14.20
CA LYS A 211 16.62 -16.23 13.35
C LYS A 211 16.12 -17.63 13.05
N ASN A 212 16.11 -18.01 11.77
CA ASN A 212 15.81 -19.39 11.36
C ASN A 212 16.93 -19.99 10.51
N GLY A 213 18.17 -19.89 11.01
CA GLY A 213 19.33 -20.57 10.42
C GLY A 213 19.56 -20.31 8.93
N GLY A 214 19.09 -19.17 8.40
CA GLY A 214 19.30 -18.75 7.02
C GLY A 214 18.61 -19.59 5.95
N THR A 215 17.48 -20.25 6.25
CA THR A 215 16.77 -21.08 5.24
C THR A 215 15.40 -20.52 4.90
N ILE A 216 15.15 -20.36 3.61
CA ILE A 216 13.84 -20.01 3.05
C ILE A 216 13.04 -21.28 2.78
N SER A 217 11.81 -21.38 3.28
CA SER A 217 11.03 -22.58 3.04
C SER A 217 10.75 -22.79 1.54
N PRO A 218 10.73 -24.04 1.04
CA PRO A 218 10.54 -24.32 -0.39
C PRO A 218 9.26 -23.70 -0.97
N LYS A 219 8.20 -23.61 -0.17
CA LYS A 219 6.92 -22.97 -0.56
C LYS A 219 7.10 -21.48 -0.83
N ILE A 220 7.82 -20.78 0.04
CA ILE A 220 8.09 -19.34 -0.09
C ILE A 220 9.00 -19.09 -1.28
N MET A 221 10.10 -19.84 -1.42
CA MET A 221 11.00 -19.77 -2.57
C MET A 221 10.25 -20.00 -3.88
N ASN A 222 9.39 -21.03 -3.95
CA ASN A 222 8.62 -21.31 -5.15
C ASN A 222 7.62 -20.21 -5.49
N ASN A 223 6.96 -19.58 -4.51
CA ASN A 223 6.08 -18.44 -4.77
C ASN A 223 6.87 -17.27 -5.36
N PHE A 224 8.03 -16.95 -4.76
CA PHE A 224 8.88 -15.86 -5.21
C PHE A 224 9.35 -16.05 -6.65
N LYS A 225 9.89 -17.24 -6.97
CA LYS A 225 10.35 -17.60 -8.34
C LYS A 225 9.27 -17.54 -9.42
N ASN A 226 8.01 -17.63 -9.02
CA ASN A 226 6.86 -17.51 -9.92
C ASN A 226 6.23 -16.11 -9.90
N ASN A 227 6.97 -15.10 -9.41
CA ASN A 227 6.54 -13.70 -9.27
C ASN A 227 5.23 -13.56 -8.49
N LYS A 228 5.02 -14.40 -7.47
CA LYS A 228 3.80 -14.38 -6.63
C LYS A 228 4.07 -13.70 -5.31
N LEU A 229 3.09 -12.92 -4.86
CA LEU A 229 3.07 -12.37 -3.52
C LEU A 229 3.03 -13.48 -2.46
N ILE A 230 3.73 -13.23 -1.36
CA ILE A 230 3.82 -14.13 -0.21
C ILE A 230 2.82 -13.66 0.86
N ASN A 231 2.00 -14.59 1.38
CA ASN A 231 1.11 -14.29 2.51
C ASN A 231 1.89 -14.42 3.82
N THR A 232 1.83 -13.36 4.64
CA THR A 232 2.42 -13.24 5.98
C THR A 232 2.09 -14.41 6.93
N ASP A 233 0.93 -15.04 6.79
CA ASP A 233 0.55 -16.20 7.63
C ASP A 233 1.45 -17.43 7.39
N ASN A 234 2.14 -17.49 6.24
CA ASN A 234 3.07 -18.57 5.92
C ASN A 234 4.51 -18.29 6.37
N ILE A 235 4.81 -17.08 6.83
CA ILE A 235 6.17 -16.63 7.15
C ILE A 235 6.56 -17.15 8.53
N ARG A 236 7.74 -17.74 8.64
CA ARG A 236 8.27 -18.34 9.87
C ARG A 236 9.62 -17.75 10.29
N SER A 237 10.32 -17.06 9.39
CA SER A 237 11.58 -16.40 9.67
C SER A 237 11.59 -14.94 9.24
N TYR A 238 12.54 -14.18 9.77
CA TYR A 238 12.70 -12.78 9.41
C TYR A 238 13.20 -12.61 7.97
N GLU A 239 14.03 -13.52 7.49
CA GLU A 239 14.53 -13.53 6.11
C GLU A 239 13.38 -13.81 5.12
N GLU A 240 12.46 -14.72 5.46
CA GLU A 240 11.21 -14.91 4.70
C GLU A 240 10.31 -13.66 4.74
N TYR A 241 10.35 -12.87 5.82
CA TYR A 241 9.65 -11.59 5.91
C TYR A 241 10.24 -10.55 4.95
N ILE A 242 11.56 -10.41 4.91
CA ILE A 242 12.24 -9.53 3.94
C ILE A 242 11.98 -10.00 2.51
N LEU A 243 12.03 -11.32 2.25
CA LEU A 243 11.69 -11.86 0.94
C LEU A 243 10.24 -11.60 0.53
N GLN A 244 9.30 -11.59 1.50
CA GLN A 244 7.92 -11.19 1.26
C GLN A 244 7.78 -9.71 0.90
N MET A 245 8.51 -8.82 1.58
CA MET A 245 8.56 -7.40 1.21
C MET A 245 9.15 -7.22 -0.19
N LEU A 246 10.25 -7.91 -0.50
CA LEU A 246 10.86 -7.89 -1.83
C LEU A 246 9.87 -8.39 -2.90
N ALA A 247 9.04 -9.39 -2.61
CA ALA A 247 8.03 -9.90 -3.53
C ALA A 247 6.97 -8.84 -3.92
N TRP A 248 6.81 -7.76 -3.14
CA TRP A 248 5.86 -6.70 -3.46
C TRP A 248 6.15 -6.01 -4.80
N VAL A 249 7.40 -6.02 -5.28
CA VAL A 249 7.74 -5.47 -6.60
C VAL A 249 6.97 -6.14 -7.74
N PHE A 250 6.54 -7.40 -7.57
CA PHE A 250 5.72 -8.13 -8.54
C PHE A 250 4.27 -7.66 -8.62
N ASP A 251 3.82 -6.85 -7.67
CA ASP A 251 2.46 -6.28 -7.60
C ASP A 251 2.48 -4.75 -7.53
N VAL A 252 3.61 -4.09 -7.86
CA VAL A 252 3.63 -2.65 -8.13
C VAL A 252 3.14 -2.44 -9.56
N ASN A 253 1.99 -1.78 -9.70
CA ASN A 253 1.27 -1.74 -10.97
C ASN A 253 1.75 -0.60 -11.87
N LEU A 254 1.91 0.60 -11.36
CA LEU A 254 2.32 1.76 -12.15
C LEU A 254 3.80 1.63 -12.47
N GLN A 255 4.12 1.60 -13.77
CA GLN A 255 5.50 1.48 -14.25
C GLN A 255 6.40 2.56 -13.64
N ILE A 256 5.88 3.78 -13.53
CA ILE A 256 6.61 4.91 -12.94
C ILE A 256 6.98 4.68 -11.47
N VAL A 257 6.12 4.04 -10.68
CA VAL A 257 6.40 3.78 -9.26
C VAL A 257 7.40 2.63 -9.14
N LEU A 258 7.27 1.62 -10.00
CA LEU A 258 8.21 0.50 -10.06
C LEU A 258 9.63 0.98 -10.41
N GLU A 259 9.75 1.86 -11.40
CA GLU A 259 11.02 2.50 -11.75
C GLU A 259 11.63 3.26 -10.57
N GLU A 260 10.84 4.07 -9.85
CA GLU A 260 11.35 4.80 -8.68
C GLU A 260 11.78 3.87 -7.54
N ILE A 261 11.11 2.73 -7.34
CA ILE A 261 11.55 1.72 -6.35
C ILE A 261 12.92 1.16 -6.71
N PHE A 262 13.13 0.75 -7.96
CA PHE A 262 14.42 0.20 -8.40
C PHE A 262 15.52 1.26 -8.39
N LYS A 263 15.27 2.47 -8.92
CA LYS A 263 16.24 3.58 -8.90
C LYS A 263 16.67 4.00 -7.49
N SER A 264 15.83 3.76 -6.47
CA SER A 264 16.12 4.17 -5.10
C SER A 264 17.20 3.33 -4.40
N GLY A 265 17.57 2.16 -4.96
CA GLY A 265 18.48 1.22 -4.29
C GLY A 265 17.79 0.32 -3.25
N ALA A 266 16.47 0.43 -3.07
CA ALA A 266 15.73 -0.34 -2.08
C ALA A 266 15.75 -1.85 -2.34
N VAL A 267 15.73 -2.24 -3.62
CA VAL A 267 15.77 -3.65 -4.02
C VAL A 267 17.13 -4.25 -3.70
N GLU A 268 18.19 -3.52 -4.02
CA GLU A 268 19.59 -3.86 -3.79
C GLU A 268 19.85 -4.03 -2.29
N LYS A 269 19.41 -3.09 -1.46
CA LYS A 269 19.52 -3.21 0.01
C LYS A 269 18.91 -4.49 0.56
N MET A 270 17.73 -4.89 0.07
CA MET A 270 17.10 -6.14 0.49
C MET A 270 17.85 -7.38 -0.03
N LEU A 271 18.42 -7.32 -1.23
CA LEU A 271 19.24 -8.39 -1.79
C LEU A 271 20.54 -8.55 -0.99
N ASP A 272 21.22 -7.46 -0.66
CA ASP A 272 22.45 -7.45 0.15
C ASP A 272 22.18 -8.07 1.53
N TYR A 273 21.09 -7.65 2.19
CA TYR A 273 20.66 -8.25 3.46
C TYR A 273 20.43 -9.77 3.34
N LEU A 274 19.74 -10.20 2.29
CA LEU A 274 19.46 -11.62 2.08
C LEU A 274 20.75 -12.41 1.77
N GLU A 275 21.70 -11.84 1.02
CA GLU A 275 22.99 -12.48 0.71
C GLU A 275 23.77 -12.83 1.99
N GLU A 276 23.75 -11.95 2.98
CA GLU A 276 24.45 -12.13 4.26
C GLU A 276 23.77 -13.14 5.19
N GLU A 277 22.43 -13.26 5.11
CA GLU A 277 21.64 -13.96 6.12
C GLU A 277 21.17 -15.36 5.71
N ILE A 278 21.22 -15.73 4.42
CA ILE A 278 20.71 -17.01 3.92
C ILE A 278 21.76 -17.85 3.17
N ASP A 279 21.43 -19.10 2.85
CA ASP A 279 22.30 -19.96 2.03
C ASP A 279 22.56 -19.36 0.63
N LYS A 280 23.81 -19.42 0.20
CA LYS A 280 24.25 -18.85 -1.10
C LYS A 280 23.43 -19.36 -2.29
N LYS A 281 22.99 -20.63 -2.29
CA LYS A 281 22.17 -21.18 -3.38
C LYS A 281 20.75 -20.64 -3.36
N GLU A 282 20.21 -20.32 -2.19
CA GLU A 282 18.90 -19.66 -2.06
C GLU A 282 18.98 -18.21 -2.52
N TYR A 283 20.01 -17.48 -2.10
CA TYR A 283 20.27 -16.11 -2.54
C TYR A 283 20.38 -15.99 -4.07
N LEU A 284 21.22 -16.82 -4.71
CA LEU A 284 21.39 -16.79 -6.17
C LEU A 284 20.07 -17.01 -6.93
N GLN A 285 19.14 -17.81 -6.38
CA GLN A 285 17.82 -17.99 -7.00
C GLN A 285 16.92 -16.76 -6.85
N ILE A 286 17.01 -16.06 -5.72
CA ILE A 286 16.28 -14.81 -5.47
C ILE A 286 16.82 -13.72 -6.39
N GLN A 287 18.13 -13.53 -6.44
CA GLN A 287 18.80 -12.57 -7.32
C GLN A 287 18.44 -12.81 -8.79
N GLU A 288 18.57 -14.05 -9.30
CA GLU A 288 18.21 -14.39 -10.68
C GLU A 288 16.73 -14.09 -10.99
N THR A 289 15.83 -14.31 -10.03
CA THR A 289 14.40 -14.01 -10.19
C THR A 289 14.16 -12.50 -10.31
N VAL A 290 14.78 -11.70 -9.44
CA VAL A 290 14.68 -10.23 -9.49
C VAL A 290 15.27 -9.68 -10.78
N GLU A 291 16.43 -10.18 -11.22
CA GLU A 291 17.04 -9.76 -12.48
C GLU A 291 16.16 -10.07 -13.69
N LYS A 292 15.59 -11.28 -13.76
CA LYS A 292 14.66 -11.65 -14.84
C LYS A 292 13.43 -10.76 -14.85
N PHE A 293 12.87 -10.48 -13.67
CA PHE A 293 11.73 -9.59 -13.54
C PHE A 293 12.09 -8.17 -14.01
N SER A 294 13.18 -7.59 -13.49
CA SER A 294 13.67 -6.26 -13.86
C SER A 294 13.88 -6.12 -15.38
N LYS A 295 14.61 -7.06 -15.99
CA LYS A 295 14.81 -7.12 -17.45
C LYS A 295 13.49 -7.19 -18.22
N SER A 296 12.51 -7.97 -17.74
CA SER A 296 11.20 -8.07 -18.40
C SER A 296 10.37 -6.78 -18.34
N LYS A 297 10.72 -5.86 -17.44
CA LYS A 297 10.04 -4.59 -17.20
C LYS A 297 10.83 -3.37 -17.67
N ASN A 298 12.00 -3.59 -18.30
CA ASN A 298 12.91 -2.54 -18.78
C ASN A 298 13.33 -1.57 -17.66
N LEU A 299 13.68 -2.12 -16.49
CA LEU A 299 14.18 -1.37 -15.33
C LEU A 299 15.71 -1.34 -15.30
#